data_AF-D6XVY2-F1
#
_entry.id   AF-D6XVY2-F1
#
_cell.length_a   1.000
_cell.length_b   1.000
_cell.length_c   1.000
_cell.angle_alpha   90.00
_cell.angle_beta   90.00
_cell.angle_gamma   90.00
#
_symmetry.space_group_name_H-M   'P 1'
#
loop_
_entity.id
_entity.type
_entity.pdbx_description
1 polymer ?
#
loop_
_entity_poly.entity_id
_entity_poly.type
_entity_poly.pdbx_seq_one_letter_code
_entity_poly.pdbx_strand_id
1 'polypeptide(L)'
;MVAVIAGMILVAGCNQLDQRVEQVKDAVESGEYGDAAYLAGAFLQDEELTEEDLEQFEAAIQAYLGERLSDLHDQYKAEEIDEAEVNERVDPVLSVLDDPGEEAESYASEINVMKEARHHLHKGETLMEKNWLQAALEEFQKIDDKAEDEFAQAQVLYEEIQPNLWDEVKGDVATDVDNGMMQAALRRLDEVSEWFEDHAEWDELHDQIYETEVIKGLSKVEDLLADESYRDALEKLEELSAYGMMENELDEMINETEAVIQAQDEETKARLQSAITEYYDDVTGDTIYVPEGHSTQYVDIVKNQTSFYPRIVESGSIAYFTIVAGFGQDDWVFFDTLIFNADGRRFRWDLPYFDRGSDVGGGVFEWYILSELTVPSIMDDLEVIRSSEEVQVRFQGNGFRDYTLTKEDQQKIEDMLDFYYLNEFEGLSF
;
A
#
# COMPACT_ATOMS: atom_id res chain seq x y z
N MET A 1 32.85 90.87 2.98
CA MET A 1 33.54 90.37 4.19
C MET A 1 32.58 89.41 4.90
N VAL A 2 32.20 88.34 4.20
CA VAL A 2 31.35 87.23 4.65
C VAL A 2 31.87 86.05 3.83
N ALA A 3 32.71 85.18 4.40
CA ALA A 3 33.17 83.94 3.74
C ALA A 3 34.08 83.01 4.58
N VAL A 4 34.49 83.29 5.83
CA VAL A 4 35.62 82.51 6.44
C VAL A 4 35.28 81.74 7.73
N ILE A 5 34.05 81.76 8.26
CA ILE A 5 33.74 81.05 9.53
C ILE A 5 33.11 79.66 9.32
N ALA A 6 32.71 79.29 8.11
CA ALA A 6 32.17 77.94 7.84
C ALA A 6 33.24 76.83 7.76
N GLY A 7 34.53 77.17 7.64
CA GLY A 7 35.60 76.17 7.42
C GLY A 7 36.29 75.63 8.68
N MET A 8 36.07 76.19 9.87
CA MET A 8 36.74 75.75 11.11
C MET A 8 35.88 74.89 12.04
N ILE A 9 34.56 74.83 11.83
CA ILE A 9 33.67 73.91 12.58
C ILE A 9 33.68 72.52 11.94
N LEU A 10 33.89 72.43 10.62
CA LEU A 10 33.98 71.15 9.88
C LEU A 10 35.20 70.28 10.27
N VAL A 11 36.32 70.87 10.69
CA VAL A 11 37.56 70.10 10.97
C VAL A 11 37.57 69.46 12.37
N ALA A 12 36.79 69.97 13.32
CA ALA A 12 36.70 69.39 14.66
C ALA A 12 35.74 68.18 14.72
N GLY A 13 34.72 68.13 13.85
CA GLY A 13 33.76 67.02 13.77
C GLY A 13 34.32 65.78 13.08
N CYS A 14 35.04 65.92 11.96
CA CYS A 14 35.61 64.75 11.24
C CYS A 14 36.56 63.92 12.11
N ASN A 15 37.34 64.56 12.99
CA ASN A 15 38.28 63.86 13.87
C ASN A 15 37.57 63.04 14.97
N GLN A 16 36.30 63.33 15.27
CA GLN A 16 35.51 62.60 16.25
C GLN A 16 34.83 61.36 15.63
N LEU A 17 34.40 61.45 14.37
CA LEU A 17 33.85 60.32 13.61
C LEU A 17 34.92 59.24 13.38
N ASP A 18 36.09 59.62 12.86
CA ASP A 18 37.20 58.70 12.60
C ASP A 18 37.64 57.97 13.89
N GLN A 19 37.69 58.69 15.01
CA GLN A 19 38.04 58.10 16.30
C GLN A 19 37.01 57.07 16.77
N ARG A 20 35.71 57.29 16.52
CA ARG A 20 34.65 56.35 16.89
C ARG A 20 34.68 55.10 16.01
N VAL A 21 34.90 55.28 14.70
CA VAL A 21 35.10 54.16 13.77
C VAL A 21 36.27 53.30 14.25
N GLU A 22 37.41 53.92 14.56
CA GLU A 22 38.60 53.21 15.03
C GLU A 22 38.35 52.46 16.34
N GLN A 23 37.59 53.02 17.27
CA GLN A 23 37.24 52.34 18.53
C GLN A 23 36.44 51.05 18.30
N VAL A 24 35.51 51.05 17.34
CA VAL A 24 34.76 49.83 16.99
C VAL A 24 35.70 48.83 16.30
N LYS A 25 36.56 49.30 15.38
CA LYS A 25 37.55 48.45 14.69
C LYS A 25 38.49 47.76 15.66
N ASP A 26 39.12 48.51 16.57
CA ASP A 26 40.03 48.01 17.60
C ASP A 26 39.37 46.90 18.45
N ALA A 27 38.10 47.08 18.81
CA ALA A 27 37.34 46.09 19.57
C ALA A 27 37.09 44.81 18.75
N VAL A 28 36.72 44.94 17.46
CA VAL A 28 36.58 43.79 16.54
C VAL A 28 37.91 43.05 16.35
N GLU A 29 39.03 43.79 16.18
CA GLU A 29 40.36 43.19 16.01
C GLU A 29 40.84 42.46 17.26
N SER A 30 40.45 42.94 18.44
CA SER A 30 40.77 42.33 19.73
C SER A 30 39.88 41.12 20.08
N GLY A 31 38.88 40.82 19.24
CA GLY A 31 37.88 39.77 19.50
C GLY A 31 36.85 40.16 20.57
N GLU A 32 36.78 41.44 20.95
CA GLU A 32 35.84 41.99 21.92
C GLU A 32 34.51 42.38 21.23
N TYR A 33 33.89 41.42 20.51
CA TYR A 33 32.73 41.69 19.65
C TYR A 33 31.52 42.26 20.38
N GLY A 34 31.30 41.87 21.65
CA GLY A 34 30.26 42.45 22.48
C GLY A 34 30.50 43.93 22.80
N ASP A 35 31.76 44.32 22.99
CA ASP A 35 32.14 45.71 23.21
C ASP A 35 32.08 46.50 21.89
N ALA A 36 32.46 45.88 20.77
CA ALA A 36 32.28 46.47 19.43
C ALA A 36 30.81 46.76 19.11
N ALA A 37 29.91 45.80 19.33
CA ALA A 37 28.48 45.95 19.13
C ALA A 37 27.89 47.04 20.06
N TYR A 38 28.29 47.04 21.33
CA TYR A 38 27.89 48.07 22.28
C TYR A 38 28.33 49.48 21.86
N LEU A 39 29.60 49.62 21.44
CA LEU A 39 30.15 50.89 20.96
C LEU A 39 29.43 51.37 19.70
N ALA A 40 29.24 50.50 18.70
CA ALA A 40 28.55 50.82 17.46
C ALA A 40 27.10 51.27 17.73
N GLY A 41 26.34 50.51 18.53
CA GLY A 41 24.98 50.86 18.92
C GLY A 41 24.91 52.15 19.74
N ALA A 42 25.86 52.40 20.64
CA ALA A 42 25.93 53.65 21.40
C ALA A 42 26.22 54.87 20.51
N PHE A 43 27.08 54.74 19.51
CA PHE A 43 27.40 55.82 18.57
C PHE A 43 26.25 56.10 17.60
N LEU A 44 25.52 55.07 17.17
CA LEU A 44 24.32 55.23 16.33
C LEU A 44 23.16 55.95 17.05
N GLN A 45 23.18 55.96 18.38
CA GLN A 45 22.18 56.63 19.22
C GLN A 45 22.66 57.99 19.76
N ASP A 46 23.83 58.47 19.37
CA ASP A 46 24.40 59.70 19.90
C ASP A 46 23.74 60.95 19.30
N GLU A 47 22.97 61.66 20.13
CA GLU A 47 22.28 62.91 19.76
C GLU A 47 23.22 64.06 19.35
N GLU A 48 24.53 63.94 19.61
CA GLU A 48 25.53 64.92 19.17
C GLU A 48 25.91 64.79 17.68
N LEU A 49 25.61 63.66 17.03
CA LEU A 49 25.89 63.43 15.61
C LEU A 49 24.74 63.91 14.71
N THR A 50 25.08 64.40 13.52
CA THR A 50 24.07 64.66 12.49
C THR A 50 23.67 63.37 11.79
N GLU A 51 22.52 63.38 11.10
CA GLU A 51 22.06 62.25 10.27
C GLU A 51 23.12 61.85 9.22
N GLU A 52 23.78 62.85 8.60
CA GLU A 52 24.89 62.62 7.66
C GLU A 52 26.11 61.97 8.33
N ASP A 53 26.43 62.35 9.58
CA ASP A 53 27.53 61.72 10.33
C ASP A 53 27.19 60.26 10.71
N LEU A 54 25.93 59.97 11.04
CA LEU A 54 25.45 58.63 11.37
C LEU A 54 25.49 57.71 10.13
N GLU A 55 25.01 58.18 8.98
CA GLU A 55 25.09 57.44 7.71
C GLU A 55 26.55 57.16 7.32
N GLN A 56 27.45 58.15 7.49
CA GLN A 56 28.88 57.96 7.22
C GLN A 56 29.54 56.99 8.21
N PHE A 57 29.16 57.05 9.49
CA PHE A 57 29.62 56.11 10.51
C PHE A 57 29.21 54.68 10.15
N GLU A 58 27.91 54.47 9.91
CA GLU A 58 27.33 53.16 9.59
C GLU A 58 27.97 52.58 8.33
N ALA A 59 28.06 53.36 7.25
CA ALA A 59 28.70 52.92 6.01
C ALA A 59 30.18 52.56 6.21
N ALA A 60 30.92 53.28 7.07
CA ALA A 60 32.31 52.98 7.38
C ALA A 60 32.47 51.68 8.18
N ILE A 61 31.55 51.39 9.11
CA ILE A 61 31.53 50.14 9.85
C ILE A 61 31.10 48.99 8.93
N GLN A 62 30.03 49.13 8.15
CA GLN A 62 29.59 48.11 7.19
C GLN A 62 30.70 47.71 6.21
N ALA A 63 31.40 48.69 5.62
CA ALA A 63 32.53 48.43 4.72
C ALA A 63 33.67 47.66 5.43
N TYR A 64 33.95 47.98 6.68
CA TYR A 64 34.95 47.28 7.48
C TYR A 64 34.53 45.86 7.85
N LEU A 65 33.26 45.63 8.21
CA LEU A 65 32.74 44.28 8.45
C LEU A 65 32.78 43.44 7.17
N GLY A 66 32.47 44.05 6.02
CA GLY A 66 32.63 43.43 4.70
C GLY A 66 34.08 43.00 4.43
N GLU A 67 35.06 43.89 4.62
CA GLU A 67 36.50 43.55 4.49
C GLU A 67 36.88 42.42 5.44
N ARG A 68 36.39 42.44 6.69
CA ARG A 68 36.72 41.40 7.67
C ARG A 68 36.14 40.03 7.34
N LEU A 69 34.91 39.98 6.84
CA LEU A 69 34.29 38.74 6.40
C LEU A 69 34.89 38.24 5.07
N SER A 70 35.32 39.15 4.19
CA SER A 70 36.11 38.81 3.00
C SER A 70 37.44 38.13 3.39
N ASP A 71 38.18 38.69 4.34
CA ASP A 71 39.41 38.08 4.86
C ASP A 71 39.17 36.68 5.46
N LEU A 72 38.08 36.51 6.22
CA LEU A 72 37.68 35.23 6.81
C LEU A 72 37.26 34.23 5.74
N HIS A 73 36.52 34.69 4.73
CA HIS A 73 36.14 33.91 3.57
C HIS A 73 37.37 33.38 2.85
N ASP A 74 38.34 34.24 2.54
CA ASP A 74 39.57 33.85 1.84
C ASP A 74 40.43 32.89 2.67
N GLN A 75 40.58 33.15 3.98
CA GLN A 75 41.27 32.23 4.90
C GLN A 75 40.57 30.87 4.98
N TYR A 76 39.24 30.85 5.06
CA TYR A 76 38.49 29.59 5.15
C TYR A 76 38.55 28.82 3.83
N LYS A 77 38.39 29.50 2.70
CA LYS A 77 38.56 28.92 1.36
C LYS A 77 39.95 28.33 1.16
N ALA A 78 40.98 29.01 1.64
CA ALA A 78 42.37 28.54 1.60
C ALA A 78 42.72 27.48 2.66
N GLU A 79 41.74 27.04 3.47
CA GLU A 79 41.91 26.09 4.58
C GLU A 79 42.96 26.55 5.63
N GLU A 80 43.17 27.87 5.76
CA GLU A 80 44.07 28.44 6.76
C GLU A 80 43.46 28.47 8.17
N ILE A 81 42.12 28.49 8.23
CA ILE A 81 41.33 28.41 9.46
C ILE A 81 40.30 27.28 9.34
N ASP A 82 39.93 26.69 10.47
CA ASP A 82 38.96 25.58 10.51
C ASP A 82 37.51 26.06 10.74
N GLU A 83 36.55 25.13 10.66
CA GLU A 83 35.13 25.43 10.86
C GLU A 83 34.83 26.00 12.26
N ALA A 84 35.56 25.55 13.30
CA ALA A 84 35.36 26.04 14.66
C ALA A 84 35.81 27.50 14.77
N GLU A 85 36.97 27.84 14.19
CA GLU A 85 37.47 29.22 14.14
C GLU A 85 36.54 30.15 13.34
N VAL A 86 35.94 29.66 12.25
CA VAL A 86 34.93 30.42 11.49
C VAL A 86 33.66 30.65 12.32
N ASN A 87 33.14 29.62 12.98
CA ASN A 87 31.96 29.72 13.85
C ASN A 87 32.18 30.72 15.00
N GLU A 88 33.39 30.76 15.55
CA GLU A 88 33.76 31.70 16.62
C GLU A 88 33.90 33.15 16.14
N ARG A 89 33.97 33.41 14.82
CA ARG A 89 34.31 34.73 14.28
C ARG A 89 33.24 35.34 13.37
N VAL A 90 32.51 34.55 12.59
CA VAL A 90 31.51 35.09 11.63
C VAL A 90 30.28 35.67 12.33
N ASP A 91 29.59 34.90 13.17
CA ASP A 91 28.40 35.38 13.87
C ASP A 91 28.69 36.61 14.76
N PRO A 92 29.81 36.64 15.51
CA PRO A 92 30.15 37.83 16.29
C PRO A 92 30.45 39.07 15.43
N VAL A 93 31.09 38.92 14.26
CA VAL A 93 31.33 40.03 13.33
C VAL A 93 30.01 40.57 12.77
N LEU A 94 29.08 39.69 12.36
CA LEU A 94 27.76 40.12 11.88
C LEU A 94 26.94 40.82 12.97
N SER A 95 27.12 40.45 14.24
CA SER A 95 26.38 41.04 15.37
C SER A 95 26.82 42.44 15.79
N VAL A 96 27.88 42.99 15.18
CA VAL A 96 28.40 44.34 15.49
C VAL A 96 27.39 45.43 15.10
N LEU A 97 26.61 45.21 14.04
CA LEU A 97 25.54 46.09 13.60
C LEU A 97 24.22 45.30 13.46
N ASP A 98 23.10 46.01 13.61
CA ASP A 98 21.78 45.43 13.29
C ASP A 98 21.61 45.17 11.78
N ASP A 99 22.25 46.00 10.94
CA ASP A 99 22.40 45.84 9.49
C ASP A 99 23.90 45.90 9.12
N PRO A 100 24.57 44.74 8.95
CA PRO A 100 26.00 44.69 8.65
C PRO A 100 26.33 45.08 7.19
N GLY A 101 25.32 45.29 6.34
CA GLY A 101 25.46 45.64 4.93
C GLY A 101 25.55 44.43 3.99
N GLU A 102 25.13 44.64 2.73
CA GLU A 102 24.98 43.58 1.72
C GLU A 102 26.28 42.79 1.47
N GLU A 103 27.45 43.44 1.50
CA GLU A 103 28.74 42.77 1.25
C GLU A 103 29.11 41.81 2.38
N ALA A 104 28.92 42.23 3.63
CA ALA A 104 29.12 41.39 4.81
C ALA A 104 28.17 40.19 4.81
N GLU A 105 26.88 40.41 4.53
CA GLU A 105 25.89 39.34 4.41
C GLU A 105 26.23 38.34 3.30
N SER A 106 26.72 38.84 2.15
CA SER A 106 27.15 38.01 1.03
C SER A 106 28.29 37.08 1.42
N TYR A 107 29.38 37.60 1.99
CA TYR A 107 30.52 36.76 2.40
C TYR A 107 30.15 35.78 3.51
N ALA A 108 29.33 36.18 4.48
CA ALA A 108 28.85 35.26 5.51
C ALA A 108 27.99 34.13 4.92
N SER A 109 27.16 34.44 3.92
CA SER A 109 26.39 33.44 3.19
C SER A 109 27.29 32.48 2.43
N GLU A 110 28.31 32.97 1.72
CA GLU A 110 29.29 32.14 0.99
C GLU A 110 30.08 31.23 1.93
N ILE A 111 30.51 31.75 3.09
CA ILE A 111 31.18 30.96 4.13
C ILE A 111 30.27 29.83 4.62
N ASN A 112 28.99 30.10 4.88
CA ASN A 112 28.04 29.08 5.32
C ASN A 112 27.83 28.00 4.25
N VAL A 113 27.74 28.39 2.98
CA VAL A 113 27.67 27.43 1.86
C VAL A 113 28.91 26.52 1.84
N MET A 114 30.12 27.07 1.97
CA MET A 114 31.35 26.25 2.04
C MET A 114 31.37 25.32 3.26
N LYS A 115 30.87 25.77 4.42
CA LYS A 115 30.77 24.92 5.61
C LYS A 115 29.85 23.72 5.40
N GLU A 116 28.65 23.97 4.89
CA GLU A 116 27.69 22.91 4.59
C GLU A 116 28.26 21.94 3.53
N ALA A 117 28.89 22.48 2.48
CA ALA A 117 29.57 21.70 1.46
C ALA A 117 30.65 20.78 2.04
N ARG A 118 31.55 21.30 2.88
CA ARG A 118 32.60 20.49 3.55
C ARG A 118 32.02 19.42 4.47
N HIS A 119 30.96 19.75 5.19
CA HIS A 119 30.25 18.79 6.03
C HIS A 119 29.72 17.60 5.21
N HIS A 120 29.01 17.91 4.12
CA HIS A 120 28.45 16.89 3.23
C HIS A 120 29.53 16.09 2.50
N LEU A 121 30.60 16.74 2.04
CA LEU A 121 31.74 16.08 1.41
C LEU A 121 32.39 15.07 2.36
N HIS A 122 32.77 15.51 3.57
CA HIS A 122 33.41 14.64 4.56
C HIS A 122 32.50 13.47 4.99
N LYS A 123 31.20 13.74 5.13
CA LYS A 123 30.22 12.69 5.45
C LYS A 123 30.09 11.69 4.31
N GLY A 124 30.03 12.15 3.06
CA GLY A 124 30.03 11.30 1.87
C GLY A 124 31.27 10.41 1.78
N GLU A 125 32.46 10.97 1.96
CA GLU A 125 33.73 10.20 2.02
C GLU A 125 33.68 9.13 3.12
N THR A 126 33.22 9.49 4.32
CA THR A 126 33.08 8.53 5.43
C THR A 126 32.09 7.39 5.10
N LEU A 127 31.05 7.67 4.32
CA LEU A 127 30.09 6.67 3.85
C LEU A 127 30.71 5.77 2.77
N MET A 128 31.52 6.32 1.87
CA MET A 128 32.30 5.56 0.89
C MET A 128 33.26 4.58 1.58
N GLU A 129 33.98 5.02 2.62
CA GLU A 129 34.90 4.15 3.39
C GLU A 129 34.17 2.94 4.01
N LYS A 130 32.87 3.08 4.28
CA LYS A 130 32.01 2.01 4.82
C LYS A 130 31.31 1.19 3.74
N ASN A 131 31.57 1.46 2.46
CA ASN A 131 30.88 0.89 1.31
C ASN A 131 29.36 1.15 1.33
N TRP A 132 28.93 2.30 1.83
CA TRP A 132 27.52 2.75 1.77
C TRP A 132 27.36 3.70 0.58
N LEU A 133 27.51 3.14 -0.62
CA LEU A 133 27.70 3.90 -1.87
C LEU A 133 26.50 4.80 -2.21
N GLN A 134 25.28 4.28 -2.08
CA GLN A 134 24.05 5.05 -2.32
C GLN A 134 23.95 6.29 -1.40
N ALA A 135 24.12 6.08 -0.09
CA ALA A 135 24.08 7.17 0.88
C ALA A 135 25.21 8.19 0.67
N ALA A 136 26.37 7.75 0.16
CA ALA A 136 27.46 8.67 -0.20
C ALA A 136 27.07 9.57 -1.38
N LEU A 137 26.47 9.02 -2.45
CA LEU A 137 25.97 9.82 -3.57
C LEU A 137 24.94 10.86 -3.14
N GLU A 138 23.99 10.46 -2.28
CA GLU A 138 22.98 11.37 -1.73
C GLU A 138 23.59 12.54 -0.95
N GLU A 139 24.70 12.34 -0.23
CA GLU A 139 25.41 13.43 0.45
C GLU A 139 26.14 14.34 -0.54
N PHE A 140 26.78 13.78 -1.57
CA PHE A 140 27.44 14.59 -2.60
C PHE A 140 26.47 15.45 -3.41
N GLN A 141 25.26 14.96 -3.68
CA GLN A 141 24.21 15.74 -4.35
C GLN A 141 23.69 16.93 -3.54
N LYS A 142 23.94 16.98 -2.22
CA LYS A 142 23.55 18.12 -1.36
C LYS A 142 24.53 19.29 -1.42
N ILE A 143 25.69 19.12 -2.03
CA ILE A 143 26.73 20.15 -2.12
C ILE A 143 26.31 21.19 -3.16
N ASP A 144 26.18 22.44 -2.72
CA ASP A 144 25.83 23.60 -3.56
C ASP A 144 27.01 23.94 -4.50
N ASP A 145 26.71 24.27 -5.76
CA ASP A 145 27.70 24.53 -6.80
C ASP A 145 28.50 25.83 -6.59
N LYS A 146 28.05 26.70 -5.68
CA LYS A 146 28.80 27.89 -5.24
C LYS A 146 30.02 27.55 -4.40
N ALA A 147 30.06 26.38 -3.74
CA ALA A 147 31.27 25.87 -3.09
C ALA A 147 32.16 25.18 -4.13
N GLU A 148 32.74 25.97 -5.05
CA GLU A 148 33.38 25.49 -6.29
C GLU A 148 34.37 24.33 -6.07
N ASP A 149 35.21 24.42 -5.02
CA ASP A 149 36.26 23.44 -4.75
C ASP A 149 35.69 22.13 -4.19
N GLU A 150 34.78 22.20 -3.22
CA GLU A 150 34.09 21.03 -2.64
C GLU A 150 33.16 20.37 -3.66
N PHE A 151 32.46 21.16 -4.47
CA PHE A 151 31.60 20.66 -5.54
C PHE A 151 32.42 19.92 -6.60
N ALA A 152 33.56 20.48 -7.03
CA ALA A 152 34.44 19.80 -7.98
C ALA A 152 34.98 18.47 -7.43
N GLN A 153 35.35 18.42 -6.14
CA GLN A 153 35.77 17.18 -5.48
C GLN A 153 34.62 16.17 -5.41
N ALA A 154 33.43 16.61 -5.03
CA ALA A 154 32.24 15.77 -4.97
C ALA A 154 31.89 15.16 -6.34
N GLN A 155 32.02 15.92 -7.43
CA GLN A 155 31.80 15.41 -8.79
C GLN A 155 32.79 14.30 -9.16
N VAL A 156 34.07 14.43 -8.79
CA VAL A 156 35.07 13.37 -9.02
C VAL A 156 34.71 12.10 -8.23
N LEU A 157 34.33 12.24 -6.96
CA LEU A 157 33.94 11.10 -6.12
C LEU A 157 32.63 10.47 -6.59
N TYR A 158 31.69 11.28 -7.08
CA TYR A 158 30.44 10.85 -7.69
C TYR A 158 30.72 9.94 -8.91
N GLU A 159 31.58 10.38 -9.84
CA GLU A 159 32.00 9.58 -11.00
C GLU A 159 32.73 8.29 -10.60
N GLU A 160 33.48 8.30 -9.49
CA GLU A 160 34.17 7.11 -8.96
C GLU A 160 33.21 6.07 -8.36
N ILE A 161 32.16 6.51 -7.66
CA ILE A 161 31.18 5.61 -7.02
C ILE A 161 30.29 4.93 -8.06
N GLN A 162 29.81 5.68 -9.06
CA GLN A 162 28.75 5.23 -9.95
C GLN A 162 28.95 3.81 -10.52
N PRO A 163 30.12 3.43 -11.07
CA PRO A 163 30.33 2.08 -11.60
C PRO A 163 30.21 0.98 -10.53
N ASN A 164 30.70 1.23 -9.32
CA ASN A 164 30.65 0.25 -8.23
C ASN A 164 29.24 0.07 -7.69
N LEU A 165 28.49 1.17 -7.53
CA LEU A 165 27.08 1.11 -7.14
C LEU A 165 26.26 0.39 -8.20
N TRP A 166 26.51 0.67 -9.49
CA TRP A 166 25.84 -0.02 -10.58
C TRP A 166 26.10 -1.53 -10.55
N ASP A 167 27.35 -1.97 -10.35
CA ASP A 167 27.68 -3.39 -10.24
C ASP A 167 27.02 -4.06 -9.01
N GLU A 168 26.91 -3.35 -7.88
CA GLU A 168 26.18 -3.82 -6.69
C GLU A 168 24.69 -3.99 -6.98
N VAL A 169 24.04 -2.96 -7.54
CA VAL A 169 22.61 -2.99 -7.89
C VAL A 169 22.33 -4.12 -8.88
N LYS A 170 23.14 -4.28 -9.93
CA LYS A 170 22.99 -5.37 -10.89
C LYS A 170 23.05 -6.75 -10.22
N GLY A 171 23.99 -6.94 -9.29
CA GLY A 171 24.13 -8.19 -8.54
C GLY A 171 22.91 -8.49 -7.67
N ASP A 172 22.39 -7.47 -6.98
CA ASP A 172 21.20 -7.57 -6.14
C ASP A 172 19.94 -7.84 -6.98
N VAL A 173 19.75 -7.12 -8.08
CA VAL A 173 18.63 -7.31 -9.02
C VAL A 173 18.65 -8.71 -9.60
N ALA A 174 19.80 -9.19 -10.07
CA ALA A 174 19.93 -10.56 -10.58
C ALA A 174 19.59 -11.60 -9.50
N THR A 175 20.00 -11.36 -8.25
CA THR A 175 19.68 -12.23 -7.11
C THR A 175 18.18 -12.22 -6.80
N ASP A 176 17.53 -11.06 -6.84
CA ASP A 176 16.10 -10.93 -6.61
C ASP A 176 15.30 -11.64 -7.73
N VAL A 177 15.72 -11.50 -8.99
CA VAL A 177 15.14 -12.23 -10.12
C VAL A 177 15.30 -13.74 -9.96
N ASP A 178 16.50 -14.23 -9.64
CA ASP A 178 16.76 -15.67 -9.43
C ASP A 178 15.92 -16.26 -8.28
N ASN A 179 15.54 -15.45 -7.29
CA ASN A 179 14.73 -15.86 -6.14
C ASN A 179 13.23 -15.65 -6.33
N GLY A 180 12.79 -15.14 -7.47
CA GLY A 180 11.37 -14.86 -7.72
C GLY A 180 10.84 -13.59 -7.03
N MET A 181 11.71 -12.64 -6.67
CA MET A 181 11.38 -11.39 -5.95
C MET A 181 11.31 -10.18 -6.89
N MET A 182 10.52 -10.24 -7.96
CA MET A 182 10.61 -9.27 -9.06
C MET A 182 10.14 -7.86 -8.70
N GLN A 183 9.18 -7.72 -7.78
CA GLN A 183 8.83 -6.39 -7.23
C GLN A 183 10.01 -5.76 -6.47
N ALA A 184 10.80 -6.57 -5.77
CA ALA A 184 12.00 -6.09 -5.09
C ALA A 184 13.08 -5.69 -6.12
N ALA A 185 13.24 -6.49 -7.18
CA ALA A 185 14.15 -6.19 -8.28
C ALA A 185 13.80 -4.87 -8.98
N LEU A 186 12.54 -4.67 -9.37
CA LEU A 186 12.07 -3.42 -9.99
C LEU A 186 12.24 -2.22 -9.06
N ARG A 187 11.81 -2.35 -7.80
CA ARG A 187 11.96 -1.26 -6.81
C ARG A 187 13.43 -0.85 -6.65
N ARG A 188 14.37 -1.79 -6.64
CA ARG A 188 15.81 -1.46 -6.55
C ARG A 188 16.31 -0.72 -7.77
N LEU A 189 15.81 -1.06 -8.96
CA LEU A 189 16.16 -0.34 -10.18
C LEU A 189 15.57 1.07 -10.16
N ASP A 190 14.32 1.23 -9.72
CA ASP A 190 13.67 2.54 -9.53
C ASP A 190 14.40 3.41 -8.50
N GLU A 191 14.84 2.82 -7.38
CA GLU A 191 15.59 3.53 -6.32
C GLU A 191 16.91 4.14 -6.82
N VAL A 192 17.44 3.66 -7.94
CA VAL A 192 18.69 4.16 -8.53
C VAL A 192 18.51 4.77 -9.93
N SER A 193 17.27 4.88 -10.43
CA SER A 193 17.01 5.30 -11.81
C SER A 193 17.58 6.68 -12.10
N GLU A 194 17.41 7.62 -11.16
CA GLU A 194 17.90 8.99 -11.28
C GLU A 194 19.43 9.08 -11.51
N TRP A 195 20.18 8.04 -11.12
CA TRP A 195 21.63 7.99 -11.29
C TRP A 195 22.08 7.24 -12.55
N PHE A 196 21.24 6.37 -13.10
CA PHE A 196 21.63 5.41 -14.14
C PHE A 196 20.67 5.31 -15.34
N GLU A 197 19.68 6.20 -15.47
CA GLU A 197 18.67 6.17 -16.55
C GLU A 197 19.24 6.08 -17.98
N ASP A 198 20.46 6.57 -18.24
CA ASP A 198 21.12 6.49 -19.56
C ASP A 198 21.99 5.23 -19.77
N HIS A 199 22.03 4.29 -18.82
CA HIS A 199 22.77 3.04 -18.99
C HIS A 199 22.00 2.06 -19.87
N ALA A 200 22.56 1.70 -21.03
CA ALA A 200 21.97 0.68 -21.91
C ALA A 200 21.74 -0.69 -21.23
N GLU A 201 22.47 -0.98 -20.15
CA GLU A 201 22.30 -2.19 -19.33
C GLU A 201 21.04 -2.12 -18.42
N TRP A 202 20.51 -0.92 -18.16
CA TRP A 202 19.28 -0.72 -17.41
C TRP A 202 18.09 -1.24 -18.24
N ASP A 203 17.90 -0.75 -19.46
CA ASP A 203 16.84 -1.27 -20.35
C ASP A 203 16.89 -2.80 -20.49
N GLU A 204 18.10 -3.40 -20.58
CA GLU A 204 18.27 -4.86 -20.65
C GLU A 204 17.76 -5.59 -19.40
N LEU A 205 17.99 -5.05 -18.20
CA LEU A 205 17.48 -5.65 -16.95
C LEU A 205 15.97 -5.49 -16.81
N HIS A 206 15.44 -4.34 -17.20
CA HIS A 206 14.00 -4.12 -17.25
C HIS A 206 13.33 -5.14 -18.19
N ASP A 207 13.90 -5.30 -19.39
CA ASP A 207 13.43 -6.27 -20.39
C ASP A 207 13.54 -7.71 -19.90
N GLN A 208 14.60 -8.08 -19.18
CA GLN A 208 14.74 -9.42 -18.60
C GLN A 208 13.67 -9.74 -17.55
N ILE A 209 13.35 -8.77 -16.68
CA ILE A 209 12.26 -8.90 -15.70
C ILE A 209 10.93 -9.05 -16.43
N TYR A 210 10.70 -8.22 -17.45
CA TYR A 210 9.51 -8.25 -18.30
C TYR A 210 9.33 -9.60 -19.01
N GLU A 211 10.35 -10.09 -19.71
CA GLU A 211 10.28 -11.35 -20.45
C GLU A 211 10.07 -12.56 -19.51
N THR A 212 10.67 -12.52 -18.32
CA THR A 212 10.66 -13.69 -17.42
C THR A 212 9.32 -13.89 -16.75
N GLU A 213 8.65 -12.82 -16.31
CA GLU A 213 7.43 -12.93 -15.49
C GLU A 213 6.17 -12.47 -16.19
N VAL A 214 6.20 -11.36 -16.93
CA VAL A 214 4.99 -10.87 -17.59
C VAL A 214 4.59 -11.82 -18.70
N ILE A 215 5.53 -12.23 -19.57
CA ILE A 215 5.22 -13.13 -20.67
C ILE A 215 4.80 -14.53 -20.15
N LYS A 216 5.51 -15.08 -19.16
CA LYS A 216 5.14 -16.39 -18.59
C LYS A 216 3.83 -16.32 -17.82
N GLY A 217 3.60 -15.25 -17.08
CA GLY A 217 2.37 -15.00 -16.35
C GLY A 217 1.19 -14.87 -17.30
N LEU A 218 1.33 -14.10 -18.38
CA LEU A 218 0.31 -13.98 -19.43
C LEU A 218 0.03 -15.33 -20.11
N SER A 219 1.06 -16.14 -20.40
CA SER A 219 0.85 -17.50 -20.89
C SER A 219 0.04 -18.35 -19.90
N LYS A 220 0.22 -18.16 -18.59
CA LYS A 220 -0.57 -18.86 -17.58
C LYS A 220 -2.01 -18.33 -17.50
N VAL A 221 -2.21 -17.03 -17.66
CA VAL A 221 -3.54 -16.41 -17.79
C VAL A 221 -4.27 -16.99 -19.00
N GLU A 222 -3.61 -17.11 -20.15
CA GLU A 222 -4.18 -17.74 -21.36
C GLU A 222 -4.64 -19.17 -21.09
N ASP A 223 -3.84 -19.98 -20.40
CA ASP A 223 -4.22 -21.33 -19.98
C ASP A 223 -5.46 -21.32 -19.07
N LEU A 224 -5.50 -20.42 -18.08
CA LEU A 224 -6.62 -20.30 -17.13
C LEU A 224 -7.91 -19.85 -17.82
N LEU A 225 -7.82 -18.90 -18.75
CA LEU A 225 -8.95 -18.45 -19.56
C LEU A 225 -9.46 -19.57 -20.49
N ALA A 226 -8.55 -20.37 -21.06
CA ALA A 226 -8.91 -21.52 -21.89
C ALA A 226 -9.61 -22.63 -21.08
N ASP A 227 -9.27 -22.77 -19.79
CA ASP A 227 -9.88 -23.70 -18.84
C ASP A 227 -11.13 -23.10 -18.15
N GLU A 228 -11.66 -21.95 -18.62
CA GLU A 228 -12.81 -21.22 -18.05
C GLU A 228 -12.64 -20.88 -16.55
N SER A 229 -11.40 -20.85 -16.06
CA SER A 229 -11.03 -20.56 -14.68
C SER A 229 -10.84 -19.06 -14.46
N TYR A 230 -11.90 -18.29 -14.72
CA TYR A 230 -11.83 -16.82 -14.81
C TYR A 230 -11.40 -16.12 -13.53
N ARG A 231 -11.79 -16.63 -12.35
CA ARG A 231 -11.38 -16.03 -11.06
C ARG A 231 -9.88 -16.18 -10.80
N ASP A 232 -9.34 -17.35 -11.09
CA ASP A 232 -7.89 -17.59 -10.99
C ASP A 232 -7.13 -16.77 -12.04
N ALA A 233 -7.69 -16.61 -13.23
CA ALA A 233 -7.15 -15.74 -14.27
C ALA A 233 -7.12 -14.27 -13.83
N LEU A 234 -8.20 -13.79 -13.20
CA LEU A 234 -8.30 -12.44 -12.65
C LEU A 234 -7.24 -12.21 -11.56
N GLU A 235 -7.13 -13.12 -10.57
CA GLU A 235 -6.10 -13.03 -9.53
C GLU A 235 -4.70 -12.92 -10.13
N LYS A 236 -4.41 -13.74 -11.17
CA LYS A 236 -3.10 -13.69 -11.83
C LYS A 236 -2.89 -12.40 -12.61
N LEU A 237 -3.92 -11.84 -13.24
CA LEU A 237 -3.84 -10.55 -13.93
C LEU A 237 -3.59 -9.39 -12.96
N GLU A 238 -4.24 -9.39 -11.79
CA GLU A 238 -3.99 -8.40 -10.73
C GLU A 238 -2.58 -8.51 -10.15
N GLU A 239 -2.05 -9.73 -10.00
CA GLU A 239 -0.64 -9.94 -9.63
C GLU A 239 0.30 -9.33 -10.68
N LEU A 240 -0.03 -9.49 -11.97
CA LEU A 240 0.77 -8.94 -13.05
C LEU A 240 0.68 -7.41 -13.14
N SER A 241 -0.49 -6.81 -12.90
CA SER A 241 -0.66 -5.36 -12.96
C SER A 241 0.12 -4.65 -11.86
N ALA A 242 0.36 -5.32 -10.72
CA ALA A 242 1.18 -4.81 -9.64
C ALA A 242 2.66 -4.57 -10.01
N TYR A 243 3.14 -5.11 -11.15
CA TYR A 243 4.47 -4.80 -11.67
C TYR A 243 4.52 -3.45 -12.42
N GLY A 244 3.39 -2.77 -12.66
CA GLY A 244 3.34 -1.47 -13.34
C GLY A 244 3.66 -1.51 -14.84
N MET A 245 3.84 -2.70 -15.40
CA MET A 245 4.13 -2.91 -16.83
C MET A 245 2.84 -3.26 -17.57
N MET A 246 2.72 -2.78 -18.83
CA MET A 246 1.52 -3.01 -19.66
C MET A 246 0.21 -2.59 -18.96
N GLU A 247 0.23 -1.52 -18.17
CA GLU A 247 -0.90 -1.10 -17.33
C GLU A 247 -2.21 -1.03 -18.15
N ASN A 248 -2.16 -0.45 -19.36
CA ASN A 248 -3.36 -0.34 -20.20
C ASN A 248 -3.87 -1.70 -20.70
N GLU A 249 -2.98 -2.58 -21.18
CA GLU A 249 -3.37 -3.90 -21.68
C GLU A 249 -3.85 -4.82 -20.57
N LEU A 250 -3.18 -4.81 -19.41
CA LEU A 250 -3.60 -5.59 -18.24
C LEU A 250 -4.92 -5.08 -17.67
N ASP A 251 -5.12 -3.77 -17.57
CA ASP A 251 -6.39 -3.19 -17.16
C ASP A 251 -7.52 -3.59 -18.11
N GLU A 252 -7.28 -3.60 -19.42
CA GLU A 252 -8.27 -4.08 -20.40
C GLU A 252 -8.62 -5.55 -20.15
N MET A 253 -7.62 -6.43 -19.99
CA MET A 253 -7.84 -7.85 -19.70
C MET A 253 -8.56 -8.10 -18.38
N ILE A 254 -8.23 -7.33 -17.33
CA ILE A 254 -8.89 -7.38 -16.01
C ILE A 254 -10.37 -7.04 -16.19
N ASN A 255 -10.68 -5.89 -16.80
CA ASN A 255 -12.06 -5.44 -17.01
C ASN A 255 -12.87 -6.45 -17.85
N GLU A 256 -12.27 -7.03 -18.90
CA GLU A 256 -12.92 -8.07 -19.71
C GLU A 256 -13.21 -9.33 -18.89
N THR A 257 -12.25 -9.78 -18.08
CA THR A 257 -12.39 -10.97 -17.23
C THR A 257 -13.43 -10.76 -16.14
N GLU A 258 -13.43 -9.60 -15.48
CA GLU A 258 -14.46 -9.21 -14.51
C GLU A 258 -15.86 -9.19 -15.14
N ALA A 259 -16.00 -8.63 -16.35
CA ALA A 259 -17.28 -8.61 -17.05
C ALA A 259 -17.78 -10.03 -17.37
N VAL A 260 -16.89 -10.97 -17.70
CA VAL A 260 -17.24 -12.39 -17.90
C VAL A 260 -17.67 -13.04 -16.59
N ILE A 261 -16.93 -12.82 -15.50
CA ILE A 261 -17.30 -13.33 -14.15
C ILE A 261 -18.68 -12.80 -13.75
N GLN A 262 -18.90 -11.49 -13.90
CA GLN A 262 -20.19 -10.87 -13.59
C GLN A 262 -21.32 -11.46 -14.44
N ALA A 263 -21.09 -11.66 -15.74
CA ALA A 263 -22.09 -12.26 -16.62
C ALA A 263 -22.42 -13.71 -16.20
N GLN A 264 -21.42 -14.51 -15.80
CA GLN A 264 -21.62 -15.86 -15.27
C GLN A 264 -22.37 -15.87 -13.94
N ASP A 265 -22.05 -14.93 -13.04
CA ASP A 265 -22.74 -14.78 -11.76
C ASP A 265 -24.20 -14.33 -11.97
N GLU A 266 -24.46 -13.43 -12.92
CA GLU A 266 -25.81 -12.99 -13.28
C GLU A 266 -26.62 -14.11 -13.95
N GLU A 267 -26.01 -14.88 -14.86
CA GLU A 267 -26.64 -16.05 -15.48
C GLU A 267 -26.97 -17.11 -14.43
N THR A 268 -26.02 -17.39 -13.53
CA THR A 268 -26.21 -18.33 -12.42
C THR A 268 -27.35 -17.85 -11.51
N LYS A 269 -27.35 -16.58 -11.11
CA LYS A 269 -28.43 -16.01 -10.30
C LYS A 269 -29.79 -16.12 -10.98
N ALA A 270 -29.88 -15.81 -12.27
CA ALA A 270 -31.13 -15.92 -13.02
C ALA A 270 -31.61 -17.37 -13.13
N ARG A 271 -30.68 -18.32 -13.38
CA ARG A 271 -30.96 -19.76 -13.38
C ARG A 271 -31.51 -20.21 -12.03
N LEU A 272 -30.84 -19.87 -10.93
CA LEU A 272 -31.23 -20.23 -9.57
C LEU A 272 -32.59 -19.63 -9.19
N GLN A 273 -32.83 -18.36 -9.53
CA GLN A 273 -34.14 -17.73 -9.30
C GLN A 273 -35.27 -18.42 -10.06
N SER A 274 -35.01 -18.95 -11.26
CA SER A 274 -36.01 -19.71 -12.01
C SER A 274 -36.23 -21.12 -11.47
N ALA A 275 -35.21 -21.71 -10.84
CA ALA A 275 -35.26 -23.06 -10.28
C ALA A 275 -35.89 -23.14 -8.89
N ILE A 276 -36.29 -22.00 -8.29
CA ILE A 276 -36.75 -21.89 -6.91
C ILE A 276 -38.14 -21.27 -6.84
N THR A 277 -38.97 -21.81 -5.95
CA THR A 277 -40.25 -21.24 -5.53
C THR A 277 -40.11 -20.67 -4.13
N GLU A 278 -40.49 -19.40 -3.96
CA GLU A 278 -40.46 -18.69 -2.69
C GLU A 278 -41.86 -18.44 -2.11
N TYR A 279 -41.95 -18.35 -0.79
CA TYR A 279 -43.14 -17.89 -0.08
C TYR A 279 -42.76 -17.19 1.22
N TYR A 280 -43.25 -15.97 1.40
CA TYR A 280 -43.14 -15.22 2.64
C TYR A 280 -44.41 -15.42 3.48
N ASP A 281 -44.24 -15.84 4.73
CA ASP A 281 -45.31 -16.00 5.71
C ASP A 281 -45.39 -14.76 6.62
N ASP A 282 -46.35 -13.86 6.32
CA ASP A 282 -46.60 -12.63 7.07
C ASP A 282 -46.88 -12.84 8.58
N VAL A 283 -47.25 -14.06 9.01
CA VAL A 283 -47.57 -14.37 10.41
C VAL A 283 -46.32 -14.68 11.22
N THR A 284 -45.42 -15.47 10.67
CA THR A 284 -44.16 -15.89 11.32
C THR A 284 -43.01 -14.95 11.00
N GLY A 285 -43.08 -14.27 9.85
CA GLY A 285 -41.99 -13.48 9.29
C GLY A 285 -40.95 -14.33 8.55
N ASP A 286 -41.26 -15.60 8.28
CA ASP A 286 -40.33 -16.53 7.63
C ASP A 286 -40.47 -16.50 6.10
N THR A 287 -39.34 -16.59 5.39
CA THR A 287 -39.33 -16.87 3.94
C THR A 287 -38.93 -18.31 3.71
N ILE A 288 -39.70 -19.03 2.91
CA ILE A 288 -39.43 -20.43 2.56
C ILE A 288 -39.08 -20.53 1.09
N TYR A 289 -37.94 -21.14 0.81
CA TYR A 289 -37.47 -21.46 -0.54
C TYR A 289 -37.47 -22.97 -0.74
N VAL A 290 -38.01 -23.44 -1.86
CA VAL A 290 -37.98 -24.84 -2.30
C VAL A 290 -37.68 -24.90 -3.79
N PRO A 291 -37.19 -26.02 -4.34
CA PRO A 291 -37.07 -26.17 -5.78
C PRO A 291 -38.42 -26.02 -6.49
N GLU A 292 -38.39 -25.54 -7.74
CA GLU A 292 -39.59 -25.40 -8.57
C GLU A 292 -40.38 -26.73 -8.62
N GLY A 293 -41.70 -26.62 -8.46
CA GLY A 293 -42.61 -27.77 -8.44
C GLY A 293 -42.89 -28.33 -7.05
N HIS A 294 -42.21 -27.85 -6.01
CA HIS A 294 -42.51 -28.18 -4.62
C HIS A 294 -43.36 -27.12 -3.92
N SER A 295 -44.11 -27.54 -2.91
CA SER A 295 -44.88 -26.67 -2.04
C SER A 295 -43.97 -26.00 -1.02
N THR A 296 -44.06 -24.68 -0.93
CA THR A 296 -43.43 -23.91 0.14
C THR A 296 -44.16 -24.07 1.48
N GLN A 297 -45.44 -24.43 1.47
CA GLN A 297 -46.31 -24.47 2.65
C GLN A 297 -46.50 -25.88 3.22
N TYR A 298 -46.37 -26.91 2.38
CA TYR A 298 -46.63 -28.29 2.76
C TYR A 298 -45.45 -29.20 2.41
N VAL A 299 -45.34 -30.32 3.11
CA VAL A 299 -44.38 -31.38 2.77
C VAL A 299 -45.00 -32.25 1.68
N ASP A 300 -44.37 -32.32 0.51
CA ASP A 300 -44.91 -33.02 -0.65
C ASP A 300 -44.59 -34.52 -0.59
N ILE A 301 -45.36 -35.28 0.18
CA ILE A 301 -45.27 -36.75 0.18
C ILE A 301 -46.45 -37.34 -0.60
N VAL A 302 -46.16 -37.90 -1.77
CA VAL A 302 -47.18 -38.43 -2.69
C VAL A 302 -47.25 -39.95 -2.62
N LYS A 303 -48.47 -40.50 -2.75
CA LYS A 303 -48.66 -41.96 -2.71
C LYS A 303 -47.87 -42.62 -3.84
N ASN A 304 -47.15 -43.69 -3.50
CA ASN A 304 -46.29 -44.50 -4.36
C ASN A 304 -45.04 -43.76 -4.89
N GLN A 305 -44.71 -42.59 -4.35
CA GLN A 305 -43.52 -41.82 -4.71
C GLN A 305 -42.58 -41.68 -3.51
N THR A 306 -41.30 -41.47 -3.80
CA THR A 306 -40.29 -41.06 -2.83
C THR A 306 -40.04 -39.57 -3.05
N SER A 307 -39.92 -38.82 -1.96
CA SER A 307 -39.61 -37.40 -1.96
C SER A 307 -38.26 -37.22 -1.28
N PHE A 308 -37.31 -36.61 -1.99
CA PHE A 308 -36.02 -36.24 -1.46
C PHE A 308 -35.63 -34.90 -2.08
N TYR A 309 -35.85 -33.80 -1.37
CA TYR A 309 -35.59 -32.46 -1.92
C TYR A 309 -35.16 -31.47 -0.83
N PRO A 310 -34.32 -30.48 -1.18
CA PRO A 310 -33.92 -29.41 -0.28
C PRO A 310 -35.01 -28.37 -0.04
N ARG A 311 -34.90 -27.66 1.09
CA ARG A 311 -35.73 -26.54 1.49
C ARG A 311 -34.92 -25.60 2.36
N ILE A 312 -34.97 -24.31 2.08
CA ILE A 312 -34.39 -23.28 2.94
C ILE A 312 -35.52 -22.56 3.67
N VAL A 313 -35.36 -22.36 4.98
CA VAL A 313 -36.25 -21.52 5.79
C VAL A 313 -35.44 -20.39 6.37
N GLU A 314 -35.67 -19.18 5.88
CA GLU A 314 -35.12 -17.93 6.39
C GLU A 314 -36.04 -17.37 7.46
N SER A 315 -35.49 -17.10 8.64
CA SER A 315 -36.21 -16.54 9.79
C SER A 315 -35.36 -15.44 10.42
N GLY A 316 -35.70 -14.19 10.15
CA GLY A 316 -34.92 -13.04 10.61
C GLY A 316 -33.54 -12.97 9.94
N SER A 317 -32.47 -13.19 10.69
CA SER A 317 -31.08 -13.16 10.19
C SER A 317 -30.46 -14.56 10.06
N ILE A 318 -31.24 -15.62 10.23
CA ILE A 318 -30.76 -17.00 10.21
C ILE A 318 -31.52 -17.74 9.12
N ALA A 319 -30.82 -18.54 8.33
CA ALA A 319 -31.45 -19.43 7.35
C ALA A 319 -31.01 -20.88 7.56
N TYR A 320 -32.00 -21.76 7.60
CA TYR A 320 -31.80 -23.20 7.79
C TYR A 320 -31.89 -23.92 6.47
N PHE A 321 -30.79 -24.54 6.04
CA PHE A 321 -30.82 -25.53 4.96
C PHE A 321 -31.38 -26.85 5.50
N THR A 322 -32.42 -27.36 4.86
CA THR A 322 -33.08 -28.59 5.27
C THR A 322 -33.31 -29.54 4.10
N ILE A 323 -33.41 -30.84 4.38
CA ILE A 323 -33.79 -31.87 3.43
C ILE A 323 -35.11 -32.48 3.86
N VAL A 324 -36.10 -32.44 2.96
CA VAL A 324 -37.30 -33.25 3.08
C VAL A 324 -37.02 -34.63 2.52
N ALA A 325 -37.09 -35.66 3.36
CA ALA A 325 -36.90 -37.05 2.96
C ALA A 325 -38.07 -37.91 3.43
N GLY A 326 -38.77 -38.55 2.50
CA GLY A 326 -39.90 -39.40 2.83
C GLY A 326 -40.47 -40.17 1.63
N PHE A 327 -41.56 -40.89 1.87
CA PHE A 327 -42.27 -41.62 0.83
C PHE A 327 -43.73 -41.88 1.22
N GLY A 328 -44.57 -42.12 0.21
CA GLY A 328 -45.91 -42.68 0.35
C GLY A 328 -45.97 -44.10 -0.21
N GLN A 329 -46.56 -45.05 0.52
CA GLN A 329 -46.77 -46.43 0.07
C GLN A 329 -47.93 -47.12 0.79
N ASP A 330 -48.11 -48.43 0.61
CA ASP A 330 -49.23 -49.16 1.23
C ASP A 330 -48.92 -49.67 2.65
N ASP A 331 -47.66 -49.99 2.95
CA ASP A 331 -47.22 -50.57 4.23
C ASP A 331 -46.29 -49.65 5.02
N TRP A 332 -46.34 -49.77 6.35
CA TRP A 332 -45.41 -49.08 7.24
C TRP A 332 -43.99 -49.67 7.14
N VAL A 333 -43.00 -48.80 7.00
CA VAL A 333 -41.58 -49.16 7.21
C VAL A 333 -41.15 -48.73 8.60
N PHE A 334 -41.75 -47.68 9.16
CA PHE A 334 -41.32 -47.03 10.39
C PHE A 334 -39.84 -46.64 10.31
N PHE A 335 -39.44 -45.96 9.24
CA PHE A 335 -38.03 -45.70 9.02
C PHE A 335 -37.45 -44.73 10.07
N ASP A 336 -36.24 -45.05 10.51
CA ASP A 336 -35.48 -44.33 11.52
C ASP A 336 -34.02 -44.10 11.07
N THR A 337 -33.66 -44.55 9.86
CA THR A 337 -32.32 -44.39 9.31
C THR A 337 -32.40 -44.15 7.80
N LEU A 338 -31.59 -43.23 7.28
CA LEU A 338 -31.28 -43.13 5.85
C LEU A 338 -29.87 -43.64 5.60
N ILE A 339 -29.68 -44.55 4.65
CA ILE A 339 -28.38 -45.10 4.27
C ILE A 339 -28.11 -44.72 2.83
N PHE A 340 -26.99 -44.05 2.58
CA PHE A 340 -26.61 -43.58 1.26
C PHE A 340 -25.48 -44.43 0.68
N ASN A 341 -25.48 -44.54 -0.64
CA ASN A 341 -24.39 -45.04 -1.45
C ASN A 341 -24.24 -44.11 -2.65
N ALA A 342 -23.25 -43.22 -2.58
CA ALA A 342 -22.92 -42.22 -3.58
C ALA A 342 -21.58 -42.64 -4.23
N ASP A 343 -21.66 -43.22 -5.43
CA ASP A 343 -20.50 -43.81 -6.14
C ASP A 343 -19.62 -44.75 -5.32
N GLY A 344 -20.23 -45.52 -4.42
CA GLY A 344 -19.53 -46.45 -3.53
C GLY A 344 -19.12 -45.86 -2.17
N ARG A 345 -19.17 -44.53 -2.00
CA ARG A 345 -19.05 -43.87 -0.70
C ARG A 345 -20.36 -44.03 0.07
N ARG A 346 -20.27 -44.60 1.28
CA ARG A 346 -21.43 -44.89 2.13
C ARG A 346 -21.41 -44.05 3.39
N PHE A 347 -22.54 -43.44 3.69
CA PHE A 347 -22.79 -42.69 4.91
C PHE A 347 -24.24 -42.91 5.35
N ARG A 348 -24.58 -42.49 6.58
CA ARG A 348 -25.89 -42.73 7.16
C ARG A 348 -26.35 -41.54 7.99
N TRP A 349 -27.66 -41.32 8.01
CA TRP A 349 -28.33 -40.37 8.89
C TRP A 349 -29.24 -41.15 9.84
N ASP A 350 -28.89 -41.14 11.13
CA ASP A 350 -29.70 -41.76 12.19
C ASP A 350 -30.77 -40.76 12.65
N LEU A 351 -32.05 -41.14 12.61
CA LEU A 351 -33.18 -40.22 12.74
C LEU A 351 -33.96 -40.42 14.05
N PRO A 352 -34.24 -39.35 14.81
CA PRO A 352 -35.01 -39.46 16.05
C PRO A 352 -36.47 -39.86 15.78
N TYR A 353 -36.95 -40.93 16.41
CA TYR A 353 -38.32 -41.43 16.20
C TYR A 353 -39.43 -40.37 16.37
N PHE A 354 -39.26 -39.42 17.31
CA PHE A 354 -40.28 -38.42 17.62
C PHE A 354 -40.37 -37.29 16.57
N ASP A 355 -39.38 -37.17 15.70
CA ASP A 355 -39.34 -36.14 14.64
C ASP A 355 -39.97 -36.64 13.34
N ARG A 356 -40.37 -37.91 13.28
CA ARG A 356 -41.02 -38.50 12.11
C ARG A 356 -42.41 -37.92 11.91
N GLY A 357 -42.60 -37.26 10.77
CA GLY A 357 -43.92 -37.00 10.22
C GLY A 357 -44.53 -38.28 9.67
N SER A 358 -45.80 -38.53 9.98
CA SER A 358 -46.52 -39.65 9.39
C SER A 358 -48.00 -39.37 9.27
N ASP A 359 -48.64 -39.90 8.23
CA ASP A 359 -50.08 -39.80 8.01
C ASP A 359 -50.65 -41.08 7.36
N VAL A 360 -51.97 -41.27 7.48
CA VAL A 360 -52.72 -42.36 6.87
C VAL A 360 -53.90 -41.80 6.08
N GLY A 361 -53.78 -41.82 4.75
CA GLY A 361 -54.74 -41.20 3.84
C GLY A 361 -54.85 -41.94 2.51
N GLY A 362 -55.41 -43.16 2.52
CA GLY A 362 -55.43 -44.04 1.34
C GLY A 362 -54.10 -44.74 1.04
N GLY A 363 -53.13 -44.59 1.94
CA GLY A 363 -51.80 -45.18 2.01
C GLY A 363 -51.15 -44.75 3.32
N VAL A 364 -49.93 -45.22 3.57
CA VAL A 364 -49.04 -44.80 4.65
C VAL A 364 -48.03 -43.81 4.10
N PHE A 365 -47.87 -42.69 4.78
CA PHE A 365 -46.91 -41.64 4.45
C PHE A 365 -45.96 -41.48 5.62
N GLU A 366 -44.66 -41.48 5.36
CA GLU A 366 -43.62 -41.28 6.37
C GLU A 366 -42.58 -40.29 5.83
N TRP A 367 -42.19 -39.30 6.63
CA TRP A 367 -41.18 -38.32 6.23
C TRP A 367 -40.45 -37.68 7.42
N TYR A 368 -39.32 -37.06 7.12
CA TYR A 368 -38.59 -36.17 8.01
C TYR A 368 -38.22 -34.88 7.29
N ILE A 369 -38.05 -33.82 8.08
CA ILE A 369 -37.39 -32.59 7.67
C ILE A 369 -36.08 -32.55 8.44
N LEU A 370 -34.97 -32.72 7.73
CA LEU A 370 -33.63 -32.91 8.28
C LEU A 370 -32.84 -31.62 8.12
N SER A 371 -31.98 -31.30 9.08
CA SER A 371 -31.11 -30.12 9.08
C SER A 371 -29.82 -30.45 9.81
N GLU A 372 -28.85 -29.53 9.82
CA GLU A 372 -27.61 -29.70 10.59
C GLU A 372 -27.84 -29.96 12.08
N LEU A 373 -28.95 -29.48 12.64
CA LEU A 373 -29.30 -29.73 14.04
C LEU A 373 -29.66 -31.20 14.33
N THR A 374 -30.18 -31.90 13.32
CA THR A 374 -30.56 -33.32 13.42
C THR A 374 -29.50 -34.24 12.82
N VAL A 375 -28.81 -33.77 11.79
CA VAL A 375 -27.76 -34.48 11.06
C VAL A 375 -26.59 -33.51 10.85
N PRO A 376 -25.62 -33.46 11.78
CA PRO A 376 -24.54 -32.47 11.73
C PRO A 376 -23.66 -32.53 10.47
N SER A 377 -23.62 -33.66 9.77
CA SER A 377 -22.86 -33.85 8.53
C SER A 377 -23.68 -33.54 7.27
N ILE A 378 -24.91 -33.05 7.37
CA ILE A 378 -25.83 -32.98 6.22
C ILE A 378 -25.26 -32.16 5.06
N MET A 379 -24.59 -31.03 5.32
CA MET A 379 -24.01 -30.20 4.26
C MET A 379 -22.84 -30.90 3.56
N ASP A 380 -21.90 -31.46 4.34
CA ASP A 380 -20.79 -32.26 3.79
C ASP A 380 -21.28 -33.46 2.97
N ASP A 381 -22.32 -34.13 3.45
CA ASP A 381 -22.92 -35.28 2.78
C ASP A 381 -23.67 -34.87 1.51
N LEU A 382 -24.28 -33.68 1.47
CA LEU A 382 -24.92 -33.13 0.28
C LEU A 382 -23.90 -32.73 -0.79
N GLU A 383 -22.72 -32.23 -0.42
CA GLU A 383 -21.61 -32.00 -1.35
C GLU A 383 -21.13 -33.30 -2.01
N VAL A 384 -21.12 -34.40 -1.25
CA VAL A 384 -20.86 -35.74 -1.82
C VAL A 384 -21.96 -36.14 -2.79
N ILE A 385 -23.23 -35.90 -2.45
CA ILE A 385 -24.37 -36.21 -3.34
C ILE A 385 -24.29 -35.39 -4.63
N ARG A 386 -23.99 -34.09 -4.54
CA ARG A 386 -23.84 -33.15 -5.67
C ARG A 386 -22.76 -33.61 -6.65
N SER A 387 -21.63 -34.07 -6.13
CA SER A 387 -20.48 -34.48 -6.94
C SER A 387 -20.56 -35.92 -7.49
N SER A 388 -21.59 -36.69 -7.13
CA SER A 388 -21.69 -38.11 -7.49
C SER A 388 -22.48 -38.36 -8.79
N GLU A 389 -22.02 -39.32 -9.59
CA GLU A 389 -22.72 -39.78 -10.79
C GLU A 389 -24.01 -40.54 -10.45
N GLU A 390 -23.98 -41.45 -9.48
CA GLU A 390 -25.16 -42.20 -9.03
C GLU A 390 -25.27 -42.20 -7.50
N VAL A 391 -26.47 -41.85 -7.01
CA VAL A 391 -26.77 -41.86 -5.57
C VAL A 391 -27.99 -42.73 -5.29
N GLN A 392 -27.80 -43.73 -4.45
CA GLN A 392 -28.88 -44.55 -3.90
C GLN A 392 -29.08 -44.24 -2.42
N VAL A 393 -30.34 -44.08 -2.03
CA VAL A 393 -30.75 -43.91 -0.64
C VAL A 393 -31.70 -45.04 -0.24
N ARG A 394 -31.44 -45.63 0.92
CA ARG A 394 -32.32 -46.59 1.58
C ARG A 394 -32.95 -45.97 2.80
N PHE A 395 -34.27 -45.94 2.82
CA PHE A 395 -35.09 -45.65 3.99
C PHE A 395 -35.24 -46.93 4.80
N GLN A 396 -34.52 -47.04 5.92
CA GLN A 396 -34.43 -48.24 6.74
C GLN A 396 -35.22 -48.10 8.04
N GLY A 397 -35.98 -49.14 8.39
CA GLY A 397 -36.70 -49.27 9.66
C GLY A 397 -37.04 -50.73 9.94
N ASN A 398 -38.30 -51.01 10.30
CA ASN A 398 -38.83 -52.38 10.39
C ASN A 398 -38.92 -53.09 9.03
N GLY A 399 -39.03 -52.30 7.95
CA GLY A 399 -38.84 -52.71 6.56
C GLY A 399 -37.73 -51.89 5.91
N PHE A 400 -37.77 -51.76 4.59
CA PHE A 400 -36.96 -50.77 3.89
C PHE A 400 -37.64 -50.33 2.59
N ARG A 401 -37.22 -49.16 2.08
CA ARG A 401 -37.51 -48.69 0.74
C ARG A 401 -36.24 -48.13 0.12
N ASP A 402 -35.93 -48.54 -1.09
CA ASP A 402 -34.78 -48.04 -1.85
C ASP A 402 -35.25 -47.01 -2.87
N TYR A 403 -34.41 -46.01 -3.10
CA TYR A 403 -34.63 -44.99 -4.11
C TYR A 403 -33.29 -44.55 -4.70
N THR A 404 -33.21 -44.48 -6.02
CA THR A 404 -32.07 -43.87 -6.72
C THR A 404 -32.45 -42.42 -7.00
N LEU A 405 -31.67 -41.47 -6.50
CA LEU A 405 -31.87 -40.07 -6.82
C LEU A 405 -31.72 -39.89 -8.33
N THR A 406 -32.71 -39.25 -8.93
CA THR A 406 -32.66 -38.91 -10.34
C THR A 406 -31.70 -37.74 -10.56
N LYS A 407 -31.32 -37.51 -11.82
CA LYS A 407 -30.52 -36.32 -12.17
C LYS A 407 -31.25 -35.02 -11.86
N GLU A 408 -32.57 -35.01 -11.94
CA GLU A 408 -33.38 -33.85 -11.54
C GLU A 408 -33.31 -33.62 -10.02
N ASP A 409 -33.33 -34.68 -9.20
CA ASP A 409 -33.19 -34.52 -7.74
C ASP A 409 -31.81 -33.99 -7.36
N GLN A 410 -30.75 -34.52 -8.00
CA GLN A 410 -29.37 -34.03 -7.80
C GLN A 410 -29.24 -32.57 -8.22
N GLN A 411 -29.80 -32.18 -9.37
CA GLN A 411 -29.79 -30.79 -9.83
C GLN A 411 -30.53 -29.86 -8.86
N LYS A 412 -31.69 -30.27 -8.32
CA LYS A 412 -32.41 -29.49 -7.32
C LYS A 412 -31.61 -29.28 -6.03
N ILE A 413 -30.82 -30.27 -5.63
CA ILE A 413 -29.89 -30.17 -4.50
C ILE A 413 -28.77 -29.17 -4.81
N GLU A 414 -28.15 -29.31 -5.98
CA GLU A 414 -27.11 -28.39 -6.48
C GLU A 414 -27.60 -26.95 -6.51
N ASP A 415 -28.73 -26.70 -7.18
CA ASP A 415 -29.31 -25.35 -7.33
C ASP A 415 -29.63 -24.74 -5.97
N MET A 416 -30.16 -25.51 -5.03
CA MET A 416 -30.47 -24.97 -3.71
C MET A 416 -29.22 -24.73 -2.87
N LEU A 417 -28.17 -25.55 -3.00
CA LEU A 417 -26.87 -25.29 -2.35
C LEU A 417 -26.21 -24.04 -2.91
N ASP A 418 -26.17 -23.89 -4.24
CA ASP A 418 -25.64 -22.70 -4.91
C ASP A 418 -26.40 -21.44 -4.46
N PHE A 419 -27.73 -21.51 -4.42
CA PHE A 419 -28.55 -20.41 -3.92
C PHE A 419 -28.29 -20.11 -2.45
N TYR A 420 -28.07 -21.14 -1.62
CA TYR A 420 -27.77 -20.97 -0.21
C TYR A 420 -26.44 -20.24 0.00
N TYR A 421 -25.39 -20.64 -0.74
CA TYR A 421 -24.07 -20.03 -0.65
C TYR A 421 -24.02 -18.63 -1.26
N LEU A 422 -24.67 -18.40 -2.39
CA LEU A 422 -24.66 -17.10 -3.08
C LEU A 422 -25.32 -15.97 -2.27
N ASN A 423 -26.33 -16.29 -1.46
CA ASN A 423 -27.03 -15.30 -0.64
C ASN A 423 -26.37 -15.12 0.75
N GLU A 424 -25.20 -15.72 0.98
CA GLU A 424 -24.45 -15.64 2.24
C GLU A 424 -25.34 -15.86 3.48
N PHE A 425 -26.28 -16.79 3.40
CA PHE A 425 -27.14 -17.10 4.54
C PHE A 425 -26.27 -17.52 5.72
N GLU A 426 -26.26 -16.74 6.79
CA GLU A 426 -25.51 -17.09 8.00
C GLU A 426 -26.11 -18.36 8.61
N GLY A 427 -25.40 -19.48 8.40
CA GLY A 427 -25.64 -20.73 9.10
C GLY A 427 -25.10 -20.67 10.54
N LEU A 428 -25.68 -21.47 11.43
CA LEU A 428 -25.17 -21.64 12.79
C LEU A 428 -23.82 -22.39 12.75
N SER A 429 -22.71 -21.68 12.52
CA SER A 429 -21.38 -22.22 12.81
C SER A 429 -21.25 -22.39 14.32
N PHE A 430 -21.09 -23.64 14.78
CA PHE A 430 -20.87 -23.99 16.18
C PHE A 430 -19.40 -24.26 16.47
#